data_AF-A0A6M3LEF2-F1
#
_entry.id   AF-A0A6M3LEF2-F1
#
_cell.length_a   1.000
_cell.length_b   1.000
_cell.length_c   1.000
_cell.angle_alpha   90.00
_cell.angle_beta   90.00
_cell.angle_gamma   90.00
#
_symmetry.space_group_name_H-M   'P 1'
#
loop_
_entity.id
_entity.type
_entity.pdbx_description
1 polymer ?
#
loop_
_entity_poly.entity_id
_entity_poly.type
_entity_poly.pdbx_seq_one_letter_code
_entity_poly.pdbx_strand_id
1 'polypeptide(L)'
;MEKKELEVIENDPSRIDRSLSKIPGQPGNMKSRKFPNESWKFMDSKGIWGDTANATRARTGKKRALQEKFLHVYHRIGDFCITDACNAIGLNRSRISTWKTDDEWFVEAMEMIEEEKKDFIESGLLKKVRKGDTAAVIFAAKTKLRDRGYGEHRTIEQNITRKFSKEQIDAIARAKRSIESDIIDVTPEKESLKPPAIMKMLPGRKDK
;
A
#
# COMPACT_ATOMS: atom_id res chain seq x y z
N MET A 1 -31.70 14.99 67.66
CA MET A 1 -31.78 14.88 66.19
C MET A 1 -31.41 16.26 65.65
N GLU A 2 -30.13 16.62 65.47
CA GLU A 2 -29.17 16.07 64.47
C GLU A 2 -29.87 15.95 63.10
N LYS A 3 -29.53 16.71 62.05
CA LYS A 3 -28.19 17.03 61.54
C LYS A 3 -28.13 18.44 60.90
N LYS A 4 -26.93 19.02 61.03
CA LYS A 4 -26.47 20.33 60.58
C LYS A 4 -26.30 20.42 59.07
N GLU A 5 -26.60 21.59 58.53
CA GLU A 5 -26.16 22.08 57.22
C GLU A 5 -24.63 22.06 57.14
N LEU A 6 -24.10 21.53 56.05
CA LEU A 6 -22.67 21.53 55.71
C LEU A 6 -22.45 22.54 54.59
N GLU A 7 -22.04 23.74 54.96
CA GLU A 7 -21.32 24.65 54.06
C GLU A 7 -19.90 24.10 53.85
N VAL A 8 -19.52 23.84 52.59
CA VAL A 8 -18.13 23.56 52.22
C VAL A 8 -17.58 24.81 51.55
N ILE A 9 -16.73 25.49 52.33
CA ILE A 9 -15.96 26.67 52.00
C ILE A 9 -14.87 26.31 50.98
N GLU A 10 -14.73 27.15 49.95
CA GLU A 10 -13.69 27.09 48.92
C GLU A 10 -12.28 27.17 49.55
N ASN A 11 -11.42 26.20 49.23
CA ASN A 11 -10.01 26.22 49.62
C ASN A 11 -9.18 26.88 48.50
N ASP A 12 -8.77 28.12 48.73
CA ASP A 12 -7.79 28.88 47.95
C ASP A 12 -6.38 28.24 48.06
N PRO A 13 -5.78 27.79 46.95
CA PRO A 13 -4.50 27.08 46.94
C PRO A 13 -3.25 27.95 47.14
N SER A 14 -3.37 29.24 47.48
CA SER A 14 -2.23 30.17 47.56
C SER A 14 -1.42 30.13 48.86
N ARG A 15 -1.78 29.31 49.87
CA ARG A 15 -1.13 29.32 51.19
C ARG A 15 -0.24 28.08 51.43
N ILE A 16 0.97 28.10 50.89
CA ILE A 16 2.02 27.10 51.19
C ILE A 16 2.91 27.66 52.30
N ASP A 17 2.70 27.21 53.53
CA ASP A 17 3.64 27.44 54.64
C ASP A 17 4.89 26.57 54.45
N ARG A 18 6.04 27.24 54.28
CA ARG A 18 7.37 26.66 54.14
C ARG A 18 8.09 26.80 55.48
N SER A 19 8.00 25.78 56.33
CA SER A 19 8.97 25.62 57.41
C SER A 19 9.03 24.18 57.92
N LEU A 20 10.22 23.78 58.38
CA LEU A 20 10.63 22.50 59.01
C LEU A 20 11.15 21.44 58.03
N SER A 21 12.42 21.45 57.63
CA SER A 21 13.68 21.15 58.35
C SER A 21 14.00 19.66 58.55
N LYS A 22 15.07 19.21 57.85
CA LYS A 22 16.08 18.20 58.23
C LYS A 22 15.64 16.83 58.73
N ILE A 23 15.98 15.77 57.96
CA ILE A 23 16.35 14.45 58.52
C ILE A 23 17.57 13.89 57.76
N PRO A 24 18.60 13.34 58.46
CA PRO A 24 19.86 12.86 57.90
C PRO A 24 19.85 11.34 57.63
N GLY A 25 20.83 10.88 56.84
CA GLY A 25 21.27 9.48 56.82
C GLY A 25 21.24 8.82 55.44
N GLN A 26 22.39 8.82 54.75
CA GLN A 26 22.67 7.77 53.78
C GLN A 26 23.31 6.58 54.49
N PRO A 27 22.92 5.35 54.13
CA PRO A 27 23.92 4.30 54.04
C PRO A 27 23.84 3.53 52.72
N GLY A 28 25.02 3.35 52.12
CA GLY A 28 25.48 2.01 51.75
C GLY A 28 25.02 1.42 50.42
N ASN A 29 25.94 1.43 49.47
CA ASN A 29 26.03 0.54 48.32
C ASN A 29 25.72 -0.93 48.69
N MET A 30 24.71 -1.55 48.06
CA MET A 30 24.51 -3.00 48.07
C MET A 30 24.21 -3.51 46.65
N LYS A 31 25.00 -4.52 46.29
CA LYS A 31 25.09 -5.22 45.02
C LYS A 31 23.74 -5.73 44.48
N SER A 32 23.69 -5.79 43.15
CA SER A 32 22.69 -6.43 42.30
C SER A 32 21.97 -7.62 42.95
N ARG A 33 20.67 -7.47 43.16
CA ARG A 33 19.75 -8.62 43.30
C ARG A 33 18.70 -8.47 42.20
N LYS A 34 18.70 -9.42 41.26
CA LYS A 34 17.54 -9.65 40.38
C LYS A 34 16.42 -10.17 41.27
N PHE A 35 15.30 -9.46 41.32
CA PHE A 35 14.05 -9.93 41.94
C PHE A 35 12.94 -10.03 40.88
N PRO A 36 11.98 -10.97 41.06
CA PRO A 36 10.95 -11.25 40.07
C PRO A 36 9.80 -10.24 40.16
N ASN A 37 9.16 -9.98 39.01
CA ASN A 37 7.82 -9.41 38.79
C ASN A 37 7.37 -8.14 39.55
N GLU A 38 8.07 -7.01 39.41
CA GLU A 38 7.56 -5.72 39.88
C GLU A 38 6.96 -4.85 38.76
N SER A 39 5.70 -4.44 38.98
CA SER A 39 5.09 -3.24 38.42
C SER A 39 6.03 -2.06 38.60
N TRP A 40 6.78 -1.71 37.55
CA TRP A 40 7.70 -0.57 37.56
C TRP A 40 6.93 0.67 38.04
N LYS A 41 7.36 1.30 39.14
CA LYS A 41 6.89 2.62 39.55
C LYS A 41 7.98 3.62 39.15
N PHE A 42 7.61 4.64 38.39
CA PHE A 42 8.54 5.72 38.05
C PHE A 42 8.40 6.83 39.08
N MET A 43 9.53 7.41 39.47
CA MET A 43 9.60 8.52 40.42
C MET A 43 9.53 9.83 39.62
N ASP A 44 8.57 10.69 39.92
CA ASP A 44 8.51 12.01 39.30
C ASP A 44 9.60 12.94 39.87
N SER A 45 9.80 14.11 39.24
CA SER A 45 10.78 15.11 39.69
C SER A 45 10.48 15.72 41.06
N LYS A 46 9.37 15.34 41.70
CA LYS A 46 8.93 15.75 43.03
C LYS A 46 9.04 14.62 44.06
N GLY A 47 9.54 13.44 43.67
CA GLY A 47 9.76 12.31 44.57
C GLY A 47 8.49 11.57 44.98
N ILE A 48 7.38 11.75 44.24
CA ILE A 48 6.09 11.10 44.53
C ILE A 48 6.01 9.78 43.75
N TRP A 49 5.66 8.70 44.45
CA TRP A 49 5.42 7.38 43.84
C TRP A 49 4.10 7.40 43.05
N GLY A 50 4.18 7.37 41.72
CA GLY A 50 2.99 7.29 40.85
C GLY A 50 2.73 5.86 40.36
N ASP A 51 1.45 5.46 40.36
CA ASP A 51 1.01 4.19 39.78
C ASP A 51 1.16 4.20 38.25
N THR A 52 1.95 3.27 37.70
CA THR A 52 2.19 3.20 36.25
C THR A 52 0.95 2.92 35.44
N ALA A 53 -0.03 2.21 36.01
CA ALA A 53 -1.32 1.96 35.39
C ALA A 53 -2.09 3.26 35.07
N ASN A 54 -1.95 4.30 35.90
CA ASN A 54 -2.63 5.57 35.65
C ASN A 54 -1.90 6.40 34.57
N ALA A 55 -0.56 6.39 34.58
CA ALA A 55 0.25 7.05 33.57
C ALA A 55 0.10 6.41 32.18
N THR A 56 -0.01 5.07 32.10
CA THR A 56 -0.27 4.36 30.84
C THR A 56 -1.69 4.65 30.34
N ARG A 57 -2.70 4.60 31.22
CA ARG A 57 -4.10 4.93 30.88
C ARG A 57 -4.26 6.38 30.40
N ALA A 58 -3.57 7.33 31.02
CA ALA A 58 -3.54 8.72 30.57
C ALA A 58 -2.82 8.91 29.22
N ARG A 59 -1.73 8.16 28.94
CA ARG A 59 -1.06 8.16 27.63
C ARG A 59 -1.95 7.58 26.53
N THR A 60 -2.65 6.49 26.80
CA THR A 60 -3.61 5.88 25.87
C THR A 60 -4.77 6.85 25.57
N GLY A 61 -5.28 7.56 26.56
CA GLY A 61 -6.31 8.60 26.36
C GLY A 61 -5.84 9.76 25.46
N LYS A 62 -4.62 10.27 25.68
CA LYS A 62 -4.02 11.31 24.82
C LYS A 62 -3.79 10.83 23.38
N LYS A 63 -3.36 9.58 23.21
CA LYS A 63 -3.17 8.95 21.90
C LYS A 63 -4.50 8.88 21.13
N ARG A 64 -5.56 8.41 21.79
CA ARG A 64 -6.88 8.24 21.18
C ARG A 64 -7.51 9.58 20.76
N ALA A 65 -7.44 10.59 21.62
CA ALA A 65 -7.90 11.94 21.27
C ALA A 65 -7.17 12.52 20.05
N LEU A 66 -5.87 12.23 19.91
CA LEU A 66 -5.08 12.66 18.75
C LEU A 66 -5.48 11.90 17.48
N GLN A 67 -5.76 10.60 17.58
CA GLN A 67 -6.26 9.78 16.48
C GLN A 67 -7.65 10.24 16.02
N GLU A 68 -8.58 10.51 16.93
CA GLU A 68 -9.90 11.07 16.62
C GLU A 68 -9.80 12.42 15.91
N LYS A 69 -8.92 13.30 16.41
CA LYS A 69 -8.62 14.58 15.75
C LYS A 69 -8.07 14.36 14.34
N PHE A 70 -7.19 13.39 14.15
CA PHE A 70 -6.68 13.01 12.84
C PHE A 70 -7.78 12.55 11.89
N LEU A 71 -8.64 11.63 12.32
CA LEU A 71 -9.75 11.13 11.52
C LEU A 71 -10.70 12.25 11.10
N HIS A 72 -11.04 13.15 12.03
CA HIS A 72 -11.88 14.31 11.73
C HIS A 72 -11.26 15.23 10.67
N VAL A 73 -9.97 15.56 10.80
CA VAL A 73 -9.26 16.42 9.83
C VAL A 73 -9.10 15.70 8.48
N TYR A 74 -8.81 14.40 8.49
CA TYR A 74 -8.66 13.59 7.28
C TYR A 74 -9.94 13.57 6.43
N HIS A 75 -11.10 13.43 7.06
CA HIS A 75 -12.40 13.45 6.39
C HIS A 75 -12.82 14.86 5.94
N ARG A 76 -12.60 15.91 6.75
CA ARG A 76 -13.13 17.26 6.50
C ARG A 76 -12.22 18.18 5.68
N ILE A 77 -10.91 18.17 5.96
CA ILE A 77 -9.96 19.19 5.47
C ILE A 77 -8.98 18.56 4.50
N GLY A 78 -8.54 17.34 4.80
CA GLY A 78 -7.54 16.65 3.98
C GLY A 78 -8.09 16.10 2.67
N ASP A 79 -9.39 16.18 2.38
CA ASP A 79 -10.03 15.57 1.20
C ASP A 79 -9.56 14.12 0.97
N PHE A 80 -9.47 13.34 2.06
CA PHE A 80 -8.96 11.97 2.06
C PHE A 80 -7.47 11.81 1.63
N CYS A 81 -6.68 12.87 1.76
CA CYS A 81 -5.23 12.88 1.61
C CYS A 81 -4.55 12.84 2.98
N ILE A 82 -3.76 11.78 3.21
CA ILE A 82 -3.04 11.58 4.48
C ILE A 82 -2.00 12.68 4.71
N THR A 83 -1.31 13.11 3.65
CA THR A 83 -0.26 14.13 3.75
C THR A 83 -0.84 15.46 4.20
N ASP A 84 -1.95 15.89 3.62
CA ASP A 84 -2.58 17.16 3.95
C ASP A 84 -3.18 17.14 5.36
N ALA A 85 -3.79 16.02 5.76
CA ALA A 85 -4.27 15.82 7.13
C ALA A 85 -3.12 15.86 8.16
N CYS A 86 -2.00 15.20 7.85
CA CYS A 86 -0.78 15.24 8.68
C CYS A 86 -0.23 16.66 8.80
N ASN A 87 -0.14 17.41 7.70
CA ASN A 87 0.34 18.79 7.69
C ASN A 87 -0.57 19.71 8.50
N ALA A 88 -1.89 19.55 8.40
CA ALA A 88 -2.86 20.36 9.14
C ALA A 88 -2.78 20.15 10.67
N ILE A 89 -2.37 18.97 11.14
CA ILE A 89 -2.23 18.67 12.58
C ILE A 89 -0.78 18.82 13.07
N GLY A 90 0.19 18.88 12.16
CA GLY A 90 1.62 18.88 12.50
C GLY A 90 2.13 17.49 12.92
N LEU A 91 1.63 16.43 12.26
CA LEU A 91 2.04 15.04 12.52
C LEU A 91 2.96 14.52 11.43
N ASN A 92 3.91 13.67 11.82
CA ASN A 92 4.70 12.90 10.87
C ASN A 92 3.85 11.71 10.36
N ARG A 93 3.84 11.49 9.05
CA ARG A 93 3.15 10.38 8.38
C ARG A 93 3.55 9.00 8.93
N SER A 94 4.80 8.83 9.38
CA SER A 94 5.26 7.57 10.01
C SER A 94 4.41 7.15 11.20
N ARG A 95 3.90 8.12 11.97
CA ARG A 95 3.06 7.89 13.14
C ARG A 95 1.73 7.22 12.77
N ILE A 96 1.18 7.55 11.59
CA ILE A 96 -0.04 6.94 11.08
C ILE A 96 0.20 5.47 10.73
N SER A 97 1.35 5.15 10.13
CA SER A 97 1.72 3.75 9.86
C SER A 97 1.81 2.94 11.15
N THR A 98 2.39 3.51 12.22
CA THR A 98 2.41 2.88 13.54
C THR A 98 0.99 2.64 14.08
N TRP A 99 0.09 3.62 13.98
CA TRP A 99 -1.30 3.44 14.44
C TRP A 99 -2.06 2.38 13.64
N LYS A 100 -1.79 2.23 12.35
CA LYS A 100 -2.39 1.19 11.52
C LYS A 100 -1.95 -0.23 11.89
N THR A 101 -0.78 -0.38 12.52
CA THR A 101 -0.28 -1.69 12.97
C THR A 101 -0.66 -1.97 14.42
N ASP A 102 -0.63 -0.94 15.27
CA ASP A 102 -0.73 -1.10 16.72
C ASP A 102 -2.16 -0.97 17.26
N ASP A 103 -3.07 -0.30 16.53
CA ASP A 103 -4.42 0.04 17.03
C ASP A 103 -5.52 -0.42 16.08
N GLU A 104 -6.16 -1.54 16.41
CA GLU A 104 -7.28 -2.11 15.64
C GLU A 104 -8.47 -1.14 15.50
N TRP A 105 -8.83 -0.42 16.56
CA TRP A 105 -9.90 0.59 16.50
C TRP A 105 -9.62 1.70 15.48
N PHE A 106 -8.35 2.13 15.36
CA PHE A 106 -8.00 3.16 14.39
C PHE A 106 -8.07 2.64 12.96
N VAL A 107 -7.74 1.37 12.75
CA VAL A 107 -7.87 0.69 11.46
C VAL A 107 -9.34 0.62 11.04
N GLU A 108 -10.21 0.14 11.91
CA GLU A 108 -11.66 0.05 11.64
C GLU A 108 -12.24 1.44 11.32
N ALA A 109 -11.88 2.46 12.11
CA ALA A 109 -12.32 3.84 11.85
C ALA A 109 -11.78 4.40 10.51
N MET A 110 -10.55 4.06 10.14
CA MET A 110 -9.99 4.44 8.84
C MET A 110 -10.68 3.71 7.67
N GLU A 111 -11.06 2.44 7.85
CA GLU A 111 -11.77 1.66 6.82
C GLU A 111 -13.17 2.23 6.55
N MET A 112 -13.91 2.61 7.60
CA MET A 112 -15.19 3.31 7.44
C MET A 112 -15.05 4.59 6.60
N ILE A 113 -14.05 5.42 6.89
CA ILE A 113 -13.79 6.65 6.12
C ILE A 113 -13.33 6.32 4.68
N GLU A 114 -12.61 5.22 4.46
CA GLU A 114 -12.19 4.83 3.12
C GLU A 114 -13.38 4.32 2.26
N GLU A 115 -14.43 3.75 2.85
CA GLU A 115 -15.69 3.50 2.15
C GLU A 115 -16.41 4.82 1.80
N GLU A 116 -16.52 5.77 2.73
CA GLU A 116 -17.08 7.10 2.45
C GLU A 116 -16.32 7.84 1.33
N LYS A 117 -15.00 7.67 1.27
CA LYS A 117 -14.17 8.20 0.19
C LYS A 117 -14.53 7.60 -1.17
N LYS A 118 -14.81 6.29 -1.23
CA LYS A 118 -15.24 5.64 -2.47
C LYS A 118 -16.58 6.21 -2.93
N ASP A 119 -17.53 6.40 -2.01
CA ASP A 119 -18.82 7.03 -2.29
C ASP A 119 -18.65 8.46 -2.79
N PHE A 120 -17.74 9.23 -2.20
CA PHE A 120 -17.39 10.57 -2.66
C PHE A 120 -16.88 10.56 -4.11
N ILE A 121 -15.94 9.65 -4.43
CA ILE A 121 -15.40 9.48 -5.78
C ILE A 121 -16.50 9.05 -6.76
N GLU A 122 -17.37 8.11 -6.38
CA GLU A 122 -18.50 7.65 -7.20
C GLU A 122 -19.45 8.82 -7.50
N SER A 123 -19.78 9.63 -6.50
CA SER A 123 -20.61 10.82 -6.67
C SER A 123 -19.97 11.81 -7.65
N GLY A 124 -18.64 11.99 -7.58
CA GLY A 124 -17.87 12.85 -8.48
C GLY A 124 -17.87 12.33 -9.91
N LEU A 125 -17.66 11.03 -10.09
CA LEU A 125 -17.71 10.36 -11.40
C LEU A 125 -19.09 10.53 -12.03
N LEU A 126 -20.17 10.24 -11.30
CA LEU A 126 -21.55 10.38 -11.79
C LEU A 126 -21.90 11.83 -12.15
N LYS A 127 -21.41 12.81 -11.39
CA LYS A 127 -21.55 14.23 -11.73
C LYS A 127 -20.87 14.56 -13.05
N LYS A 128 -19.67 14.04 -13.31
CA LYS A 128 -18.96 14.23 -14.61
C LYS A 128 -19.68 13.55 -15.77
N VAL A 129 -20.19 12.33 -15.56
CA VAL A 129 -21.01 11.62 -16.55
C VAL A 129 -22.26 12.43 -16.90
N ARG A 130 -22.96 12.98 -15.91
CA ARG A 130 -24.14 13.85 -16.12
C ARG A 130 -23.80 15.11 -16.92
N LYS A 131 -22.60 15.68 -16.73
CA LYS A 131 -22.11 16.83 -17.49
C LYS A 131 -21.67 16.48 -18.92
N GLY A 132 -21.59 15.19 -19.27
CA GLY A 132 -21.17 14.74 -20.59
C GLY A 132 -19.66 14.68 -20.79
N ASP A 133 -18.87 14.58 -19.71
CA ASP A 133 -17.42 14.38 -19.82
C ASP A 133 -17.13 13.04 -20.54
N THR A 134 -16.51 13.11 -21.72
CA THR A 134 -16.35 11.95 -22.62
C THR A 134 -15.56 10.81 -21.96
N ALA A 135 -14.50 11.14 -21.20
CA ALA A 135 -13.69 10.13 -20.54
C ALA A 135 -14.47 9.43 -19.42
N ALA A 136 -15.21 10.19 -18.59
CA ALA A 136 -16.06 9.65 -17.54
C ALA A 136 -17.18 8.77 -18.10
N VAL A 137 -17.82 9.18 -19.20
CA VAL A 137 -18.89 8.41 -19.87
C VAL A 137 -18.35 7.09 -20.43
N ILE A 138 -17.22 7.12 -21.14
CA ILE A 138 -16.57 5.91 -21.67
C ILE A 138 -16.20 4.96 -20.53
N PHE A 139 -15.61 5.49 -19.45
CA PHE A 139 -15.22 4.70 -18.29
C PHE A 139 -16.43 4.04 -17.61
N ALA A 140 -17.52 4.80 -17.40
CA ALA A 140 -18.76 4.27 -16.84
C ALA A 140 -19.38 3.20 -17.74
N ALA A 141 -19.38 3.39 -19.06
CA ALA A 141 -19.88 2.41 -20.01
C ALA A 141 -19.06 1.10 -19.96
N LYS A 142 -17.73 1.19 -20.00
CA LYS A 142 -16.82 0.03 -19.95
C LYS A 142 -16.93 -0.80 -18.67
N THR A 143 -17.34 -0.17 -17.57
CA THR A 143 -17.38 -0.81 -16.23
C THR A 143 -18.78 -1.25 -15.84
N LYS A 144 -19.80 -0.39 -15.99
CA LYS A 144 -21.18 -0.66 -15.57
C LYS A 144 -22.08 -1.20 -16.69
N LEU A 145 -21.78 -0.97 -17.96
CA LEU A 145 -22.57 -1.44 -19.10
C LEU A 145 -21.93 -2.66 -19.81
N ARG A 146 -21.14 -3.46 -19.08
CA ARG A 146 -20.51 -4.67 -19.61
C ARG A 146 -21.53 -5.70 -20.10
N ASP A 147 -22.64 -5.80 -19.39
CA ASP A 147 -23.83 -6.58 -19.75
C ASP A 147 -24.41 -6.18 -21.11
N ARG A 148 -24.19 -4.93 -21.55
CA ARG A 148 -24.66 -4.39 -22.83
C ARG A 148 -23.61 -4.42 -23.94
N GLY A 149 -22.47 -5.08 -23.73
CA GLY A 149 -21.43 -5.23 -24.75
C GLY A 149 -20.37 -4.12 -24.79
N TYR A 150 -20.31 -3.23 -23.79
CA TYR A 150 -19.26 -2.19 -23.71
C TYR A 150 -17.95 -2.69 -23.08
N GLY A 151 -17.87 -3.99 -22.74
CA GLY A 151 -16.65 -4.60 -22.22
C GLY A 151 -15.55 -4.71 -23.29
N GLU A 152 -14.30 -4.71 -22.85
CA GLU A 152 -13.17 -4.96 -23.76
C GLU A 152 -13.14 -6.44 -24.16
N HIS A 153 -13.34 -6.71 -25.45
CA HIS A 153 -13.09 -8.03 -26.01
C HIS A 153 -11.59 -8.30 -26.00
N ARG A 154 -11.15 -9.26 -25.19
CA ARG A 154 -9.80 -9.80 -25.27
C ARG A 154 -9.81 -10.98 -26.24
N THR A 155 -9.20 -10.82 -27.40
CA THR A 155 -8.84 -11.95 -28.25
C THR A 155 -7.75 -12.72 -27.54
N ILE A 156 -8.08 -13.89 -26.97
CA ILE A 156 -7.08 -14.79 -26.40
C ILE A 156 -6.43 -15.51 -27.58
N GLU A 157 -5.29 -15.00 -28.06
CA GLU A 157 -4.46 -15.74 -29.00
C GLU A 157 -3.81 -16.91 -28.24
N GLN A 158 -4.44 -18.07 -28.29
CA GLN A 158 -3.85 -19.30 -27.77
C GLN A 158 -2.73 -19.75 -28.72
N ASN A 159 -1.50 -19.25 -28.50
CA ASN A 159 -0.32 -19.85 -29.09
C ASN A 159 -0.03 -21.17 -28.37
N ILE A 160 -0.65 -22.25 -28.86
CA ILE A 160 -0.43 -23.60 -28.37
C ILE A 160 0.95 -24.05 -28.89
N THR A 161 2.02 -23.65 -28.21
CA THR A 161 3.33 -24.27 -28.39
C THR A 161 3.27 -25.69 -27.83
N ARG A 162 2.88 -26.65 -28.68
CA ARG A 162 2.93 -28.08 -28.34
C ARG A 162 4.39 -28.47 -28.17
N LYS A 163 4.82 -28.68 -26.93
CA LYS A 163 6.13 -29.27 -26.63
C LYS A 163 6.03 -30.76 -26.93
N PHE A 164 6.55 -31.19 -28.08
CA PHE A 164 6.71 -32.61 -28.38
C PHE A 164 7.81 -33.21 -27.51
N SER A 165 7.65 -34.47 -27.09
CA SER A 165 8.71 -35.15 -26.33
C SER A 165 9.94 -35.34 -27.23
N LYS A 166 11.12 -35.44 -26.61
CA LYS A 166 12.38 -35.66 -27.33
C LYS A 166 12.30 -36.92 -28.22
N GLU A 167 11.62 -37.95 -27.73
CA GLU A 167 11.38 -39.21 -28.45
C GLU A 167 10.54 -39.02 -29.73
N GLN A 168 9.51 -38.16 -29.69
CA GLN A 168 8.68 -37.84 -30.85
C GLN A 168 9.48 -37.06 -31.90
N ILE A 169 10.31 -36.11 -31.47
CA ILE A 169 11.19 -35.34 -32.37
C ILE A 169 12.22 -36.26 -33.02
N ASP A 170 12.83 -37.16 -32.25
CA ASP A 170 13.83 -38.10 -32.73
C ASP A 170 13.24 -39.19 -33.65
N ALA A 171 11.99 -39.60 -33.43
CA ALA A 171 11.26 -40.49 -34.33
C ALA A 171 10.99 -39.82 -35.69
N ILE A 172 10.53 -38.56 -35.68
CA ILE A 172 10.32 -37.78 -36.91
C ILE A 172 11.63 -37.56 -37.66
N ALA A 173 12.72 -37.26 -36.96
CA ALA A 173 14.03 -37.06 -37.57
C ALA A 173 14.58 -38.35 -38.21
N ARG A 174 14.32 -39.51 -37.61
CA ARG A 174 14.68 -40.82 -38.19
C ARG A 174 13.86 -41.14 -39.44
N ALA A 175 12.55 -40.90 -39.39
CA ALA A 175 11.66 -41.12 -40.54
C ALA A 175 12.05 -40.23 -41.73
N LYS A 176 12.38 -38.95 -41.49
CA LYS A 176 12.87 -38.05 -42.54
C LYS A 176 14.14 -38.55 -43.22
N ARG A 177 15.12 -39.01 -42.43
CA ARG A 177 16.38 -39.55 -42.97
C ARG A 177 16.21 -40.81 -43.81
N SER A 178 15.25 -41.67 -43.45
CA SER A 178 14.93 -42.87 -44.25
C SER A 178 14.35 -42.50 -45.61
N ILE A 179 13.43 -41.53 -45.64
CA ILE A 179 12.83 -41.04 -46.90
C ILE A 179 13.92 -40.40 -47.78
N GLU A 180 14.85 -39.66 -47.18
CA GLU A 180 15.94 -38.97 -47.89
C GLU A 180 16.99 -39.94 -48.43
N SER A 181 17.19 -41.11 -47.79
CA SER A 181 18.05 -42.18 -48.31
C SER A 181 17.37 -43.05 -49.38
N ASP A 182 16.04 -43.08 -49.41
CA ASP A 182 15.26 -43.83 -50.39
C ASP A 182 15.06 -43.05 -51.71
N ILE A 183 15.34 -41.73 -51.70
CA ILE A 183 15.49 -40.93 -52.92
C ILE A 183 16.87 -41.25 -53.50
N ILE A 184 16.92 -42.32 -54.26
CA ILE A 184 18.07 -42.70 -55.09
C ILE A 184 18.40 -41.53 -56.02
N ASP A 185 19.66 -41.17 -56.01
CA ASP A 185 20.34 -40.21 -56.88
C ASP A 185 20.10 -40.57 -58.36
N VAL A 186 19.00 -40.09 -58.94
CA VAL A 186 18.89 -39.93 -60.40
C VAL A 186 19.50 -38.58 -60.72
N THR A 187 20.83 -38.51 -60.64
CA THR A 187 21.59 -37.48 -61.33
C THR A 187 21.60 -37.85 -62.81
N PRO A 188 20.86 -37.14 -63.70
CA PRO A 188 21.16 -37.25 -65.12
C PRO A 188 22.57 -36.68 -65.35
N GLU A 189 23.36 -37.45 -66.10
CA GLU A 189 24.65 -37.07 -66.67
C GLU A 189 24.68 -35.58 -67.06
N LYS A 190 25.71 -34.86 -66.61
CA LYS A 190 25.94 -33.46 -67.00
C LYS A 190 26.31 -33.39 -68.49
N GLU A 191 25.31 -33.34 -69.36
CA GLU A 191 25.53 -32.92 -70.74
C GLU A 191 25.84 -31.41 -70.77
N SER A 192 27.02 -31.08 -71.27
CA SER A 192 27.60 -29.75 -71.29
C SER A 192 26.87 -28.82 -72.26
N LEU A 193 25.85 -28.09 -71.77
CA LEU A 193 25.31 -26.94 -72.49
C LEU A 193 26.14 -25.69 -72.15
N LYS A 194 26.99 -25.28 -73.10
CA LYS A 194 27.64 -23.95 -73.06
C LYS A 194 26.57 -22.86 -72.92
N PRO A 195 26.71 -21.90 -71.99
CA PRO A 195 25.74 -20.81 -71.88
C PRO A 195 25.75 -19.97 -73.18
N PRO A 196 24.59 -19.57 -73.71
CA PRO A 196 24.54 -18.68 -74.87
C PRO A 196 25.14 -17.32 -74.49
N ALA A 197 25.93 -16.75 -75.40
CA ALA A 197 26.58 -15.47 -75.22
C ALA A 197 25.54 -14.37 -74.93
N ILE A 198 25.55 -13.83 -73.72
CA ILE A 198 24.77 -12.64 -73.38
C ILE A 198 25.37 -11.48 -74.17
N MET A 199 24.67 -11.07 -75.22
CA MET A 199 24.94 -9.85 -75.98
C MET A 199 24.82 -8.66 -75.01
N LYS A 200 25.98 -8.12 -74.59
CA LYS A 200 26.03 -6.87 -73.81
C LYS A 200 25.45 -5.75 -74.67
N MET A 201 24.20 -5.38 -74.43
CA MET A 201 23.68 -4.11 -74.93
C MET A 201 24.46 -2.97 -74.27
N LEU A 202 25.25 -2.27 -75.07
CA LEU A 202 25.95 -1.05 -74.71
C LEU A 202 24.94 0.04 -74.30
N PRO A 203 25.14 0.76 -73.19
CA PRO A 203 24.36 1.96 -72.94
C PRO A 203 24.84 3.08 -73.86
N GLY A 204 24.06 3.38 -74.89
CA GLY A 204 24.34 4.47 -75.83
C GLY A 204 23.07 5.24 -76.15
N ARG A 205 22.83 6.33 -75.41
CA ARG A 205 22.83 7.70 -75.94
C ARG A 205 22.27 8.69 -74.92
N LYS A 206 23.11 9.65 -74.57
CA LYS A 206 22.68 11.00 -74.18
C LYS A 206 22.36 11.72 -75.48
N ASP A 207 21.13 12.17 -75.64
CA ASP A 207 20.81 13.19 -76.64
C ASP A 207 20.14 14.37 -75.91
N LYS A 208 20.96 15.42 -75.77
CA LYS A 208 20.67 16.87 -75.80
C LYS A 208 19.58 17.46 -74.89
#